data_AF-A0A7Y3D0T5-F1
#
_entry.id   AF-A0A7Y3D0T5-F1
#
_cell.length_a   1.000
_cell.length_b   1.000
_cell.length_c   1.000
_cell.angle_alpha   90.00
_cell.angle_beta   90.00
_cell.angle_gamma   90.00
#
_symmetry.space_group_name_H-M   'P 1'
#
loop_
_entity.id
_entity.type
_entity.pdbx_description
1 polymer ?
#
loop_
_entity_poly.entity_id
_entity_poly.type
_entity_poly.pdbx_seq_one_letter_code
_entity_poly.pdbx_strand_id
1 'polypeptide(L)'
;VTAVEKLEFNKLTELLNLIITNAGNILFGLVILTIGMWIANIITNNFSKKDGNQFVATIIKVAVMAIFLAIGLRTMGIANEIINLAFGISLGTVAVTIALSFGLGGREAAGEQMRKILDKFNKK
;
A
#
# COMPACT_ATOMS: atom_id res chain seq x y z
N VAL A 1 36.27 -39.98 -4.56
CA VAL A 1 35.05 -39.18 -4.83
C VAL A 1 33.85 -40.02 -4.41
N THR A 2 33.31 -39.76 -3.23
CA THR A 2 32.19 -40.51 -2.64
C THR A 2 30.89 -40.17 -3.38
N ALA A 3 29.96 -41.14 -3.48
CA ALA A 3 28.70 -41.01 -4.22
C ALA A 3 27.82 -39.80 -3.78
N VAL A 4 28.03 -39.31 -2.57
CA VAL A 4 27.39 -38.11 -1.99
C VAL A 4 27.72 -36.84 -2.78
N GLU A 5 28.93 -36.74 -3.33
CA GLU A 5 29.40 -35.57 -4.08
C GLU A 5 28.90 -35.55 -5.53
N LYS A 6 28.53 -36.72 -6.07
CA LYS A 6 27.93 -36.87 -7.42
C LYS A 6 26.43 -36.58 -7.48
N LEU A 7 25.73 -36.68 -6.34
CA LEU A 7 24.27 -36.51 -6.26
C LEU A 7 23.83 -35.07 -5.99
N GLU A 8 24.78 -34.12 -5.93
CA GLU A 8 24.52 -32.69 -5.65
C GLU A 8 23.50 -32.46 -4.51
N PHE A 9 23.45 -33.33 -3.49
CA PHE A 9 22.46 -33.26 -2.41
C PHE A 9 22.48 -31.92 -1.66
N ASN A 10 23.64 -31.26 -1.64
CA ASN A 10 23.80 -29.89 -1.13
C ASN A 10 22.96 -28.89 -1.92
N LYS A 11 23.00 -28.96 -3.27
CA LYS A 11 22.16 -28.10 -4.13
C LYS A 11 20.68 -28.44 -3.99
N LEU A 12 20.34 -29.73 -3.87
CA LEU A 12 18.95 -30.14 -3.65
C LEU A 12 18.39 -29.56 -2.34
N THR A 13 19.20 -29.60 -1.27
CA THR A 13 18.86 -29.02 0.03
C THR A 13 18.72 -27.49 -0.04
N GLU A 14 19.60 -26.82 -0.78
CA GLU A 14 19.55 -25.38 -1.01
C GLU A 14 18.26 -24.95 -1.76
N LEU A 15 17.91 -25.67 -2.83
CA LEU A 15 16.66 -25.43 -3.57
C LEU A 15 15.42 -25.69 -2.70
N LEU A 16 15.42 -26.77 -1.92
CA LEU A 16 14.34 -27.05 -0.97
C LEU A 16 14.18 -25.93 0.06
N ASN A 17 15.28 -25.46 0.64
CA ASN A 17 15.25 -24.36 1.60
C ASN A 17 14.74 -23.06 0.97
N LEU A 18 15.14 -22.77 -0.26
CA LEU A 18 14.65 -21.60 -1.00
C LEU A 18 13.15 -21.68 -1.26
N ILE A 19 12.65 -22.85 -1.71
CA ILE A 19 11.22 -23.09 -1.95
C ILE A 19 10.43 -22.94 -0.65
N ILE A 20 10.88 -23.58 0.44
CA ILE A 20 10.19 -23.55 1.74
C ILE A 20 10.16 -22.13 2.29
N THR A 21 11.27 -21.40 2.22
CA THR A 21 11.37 -20.01 2.68
C THR A 21 10.45 -19.10 1.89
N ASN A 22 10.47 -19.20 0.55
CA ASN A 22 9.60 -18.39 -0.30
C ASN A 22 8.12 -18.75 -0.11
N ALA A 23 7.79 -20.03 0.03
CA ALA A 23 6.44 -20.47 0.35
C ALA A 23 5.98 -19.90 1.70
N GLY A 24 6.82 -19.90 2.73
CA GLY A 24 6.54 -19.27 4.02
C GLY A 24 6.27 -17.77 3.90
N ASN A 25 7.08 -17.05 3.13
CA ASN A 25 6.91 -15.63 2.86
C ASN A 25 5.60 -15.34 2.11
N ILE A 26 5.23 -16.16 1.12
CA ILE A 26 3.97 -16.04 0.38
C ILE A 26 2.77 -16.27 1.32
N LEU A 27 2.82 -17.31 2.15
CA LEU A 27 1.77 -17.59 3.14
C LEU A 27 1.63 -16.43 4.13
N PHE A 28 2.73 -15.89 4.64
CA PHE A 28 2.67 -14.75 5.54
C PHE A 28 2.14 -13.49 4.84
N GLY A 29 2.53 -13.25 3.59
CA GLY A 29 1.96 -12.19 2.77
C GLY A 29 0.44 -12.33 2.60
N LEU A 30 -0.07 -13.54 2.39
CA LEU A 30 -1.52 -13.79 2.33
C LEU A 30 -2.21 -13.47 3.67
N VAL A 31 -1.61 -13.84 4.80
CA VAL A 31 -2.14 -13.48 6.13
C VAL A 31 -2.25 -11.96 6.25
N ILE A 32 -1.22 -11.20 5.86
CA ILE A 32 -1.26 -9.73 5.85
C ILE A 32 -2.42 -9.21 4.99
N LEU A 33 -2.63 -9.78 3.80
CA LEU A 33 -3.74 -9.37 2.92
C LEU A 33 -5.11 -9.64 3.56
N THR A 34 -5.29 -10.80 4.19
CA THR A 34 -6.56 -11.11 4.87
C THR A 34 -6.84 -10.14 6.02
N ILE A 35 -5.83 -9.79 6.81
CA ILE A 35 -5.93 -8.80 7.88
C ILE A 35 -6.25 -7.42 7.29
N GLY A 36 -5.59 -7.05 6.19
CA GLY A 36 -5.85 -5.79 5.49
C GLY A 36 -7.28 -5.66 4.99
N MET A 37 -7.83 -6.72 4.39
CA MET A 37 -9.22 -6.77 3.96
C MET A 37 -10.18 -6.62 5.15
N TRP A 38 -9.90 -7.29 6.26
CA TRP A 38 -10.70 -7.20 7.47
C TRP A 38 -10.71 -5.78 8.05
N ILE A 39 -9.53 -5.16 8.17
CA ILE A 39 -9.38 -3.77 8.65
C ILE A 39 -10.08 -2.79 7.71
N ALA A 40 -9.91 -2.94 6.39
CA ALA A 40 -10.56 -2.07 5.42
C ALA A 40 -12.08 -2.07 5.59
N ASN A 41 -12.68 -3.25 5.74
CA ASN A 41 -14.12 -3.40 5.93
C ASN A 41 -14.60 -2.78 7.27
N ILE A 42 -13.84 -2.94 8.35
CA ILE A 42 -14.16 -2.33 9.65
C ILE A 42 -14.18 -0.80 9.53
N ILE A 43 -13.14 -0.21 8.96
CA ILE A 43 -13.01 1.24 8.82
C ILE A 43 -14.16 1.78 7.96
N THR A 44 -14.42 1.17 6.80
CA THR A 44 -15.50 1.64 5.91
C THR A 44 -16.88 1.50 6.53
N ASN A 45 -17.17 0.39 7.20
CA ASN A 45 -18.47 0.23 7.86
C ASN A 45 -18.67 1.24 9.00
N ASN A 46 -17.62 1.51 9.78
CA ASN A 46 -17.72 2.51 10.85
C ASN A 46 -17.89 3.94 10.30
N PHE A 47 -17.25 4.25 9.18
CA PHE A 47 -17.38 5.54 8.52
C PHE A 47 -18.79 5.73 7.92
N SER A 48 -19.29 4.75 7.16
CA SER A 48 -20.61 4.83 6.53
C SER A 48 -21.78 4.83 7.52
N LYS A 49 -21.62 4.25 8.72
CA LYS A 49 -22.64 4.27 9.78
C LYS A 49 -22.87 5.65 10.42
N LYS A 50 -21.92 6.58 10.29
CA LYS A 50 -21.97 7.93 10.91
C LYS A 50 -22.31 9.03 9.89
N ASP A 51 -23.17 8.74 8.91
CA ASP A 51 -23.50 9.62 7.77
C ASP A 51 -22.34 9.87 6.78
N GLY A 52 -21.34 8.97 6.76
CA GLY A 52 -20.22 9.07 5.84
C GLY A 52 -20.63 8.85 4.39
N ASN A 53 -20.28 9.80 3.50
CA ASN A 53 -20.47 9.67 2.05
C ASN A 53 -19.89 8.35 1.52
N GLN A 54 -20.71 7.56 0.82
CA GLN A 54 -20.32 6.26 0.24
C GLN A 54 -19.15 6.37 -0.75
N PHE A 55 -19.02 7.51 -1.44
CA PHE A 55 -17.87 7.78 -2.30
C PHE A 55 -16.57 7.86 -1.49
N VAL A 56 -16.59 8.61 -0.38
CA VAL A 56 -15.43 8.75 0.52
C VAL A 56 -15.11 7.43 1.20
N ALA A 57 -16.13 6.67 1.62
CA ALA A 57 -15.95 5.32 2.17
C ALA A 57 -15.22 4.41 1.17
N THR A 58 -15.58 4.48 -0.12
CA THR A 58 -14.94 3.69 -1.18
C THR A 58 -13.47 4.09 -1.36
N ILE A 59 -13.15 5.38 -1.35
CA ILE A 59 -11.77 5.88 -1.41
C ILE A 59 -10.96 5.32 -0.22
N ILE A 60 -11.52 5.38 0.99
CA ILE A 60 -10.86 4.85 2.19
C ILE A 60 -10.59 3.36 2.03
N LYS A 61 -11.55 2.57 1.54
CA LYS A 61 -11.39 1.13 1.31
C LYS A 61 -10.21 0.85 0.38
N VAL A 62 -10.19 1.52 -0.77
CA VAL A 62 -9.16 1.33 -1.79
C VAL A 62 -7.79 1.76 -1.27
N ALA A 63 -7.72 2.87 -0.53
CA ALA A 63 -6.47 3.35 0.06
C ALA A 63 -5.89 2.34 1.07
N VAL A 64 -6.72 1.83 1.99
CA VAL A 64 -6.28 0.82 2.97
C VAL A 64 -5.86 -0.46 2.25
N MET A 65 -6.66 -0.96 1.30
CA MET A 65 -6.30 -2.16 0.54
C MET A 65 -4.99 -1.97 -0.24
N ALA A 66 -4.75 -0.81 -0.86
CA ALA A 66 -3.51 -0.53 -1.57
C ALA A 66 -2.28 -0.60 -0.66
N ILE A 67 -2.38 -0.08 0.58
CA ILE A 67 -1.31 -0.15 1.57
C ILE A 67 -1.03 -1.61 1.95
N PHE A 68 -2.07 -2.38 2.30
CA PHE A 68 -1.90 -3.78 2.67
C PHE A 68 -1.44 -4.64 1.50
N LEU A 69 -1.84 -4.32 0.27
CA LEU A 69 -1.29 -4.93 -0.95
C LEU A 69 0.21 -4.67 -1.07
N ALA A 70 0.66 -3.43 -0.89
CA ALA A 70 2.08 -3.10 -0.93
C ALA A 70 2.88 -3.88 0.13
N ILE A 71 2.39 -3.88 1.38
CA ILE A 71 3.04 -4.58 2.49
C ILE A 71 3.07 -6.08 2.22
N GLY A 72 1.92 -6.67 1.87
CA GLY A 72 1.79 -8.10 1.61
C GLY A 72 2.72 -8.56 0.49
N LEU A 73 2.67 -7.90 -0.68
CA LEU A 73 3.53 -8.23 -1.82
C LEU A 73 5.01 -8.10 -1.50
N ARG A 74 5.40 -7.05 -0.75
CA ARG A 74 6.80 -6.86 -0.32
C ARG A 74 7.25 -7.97 0.63
N THR A 75 6.37 -8.42 1.53
CA THR A 75 6.70 -9.53 2.44
C THR A 75 6.82 -10.86 1.73
N MET A 76 6.14 -11.07 0.59
CA MET A 76 6.36 -12.26 -0.24
C MET A 76 7.75 -12.31 -0.87
N GLY A 77 8.53 -11.21 -0.81
CA GLY A 77 9.86 -11.13 -1.41
C GLY A 77 9.85 -11.05 -2.94
N ILE A 78 8.68 -10.86 -3.55
CA ILE A 78 8.53 -10.77 -5.01
C ILE A 78 9.00 -9.39 -5.45
N ALA A 79 10.24 -9.33 -5.95
CA ALA A 79 10.80 -8.16 -6.63
C ALA A 79 10.43 -6.82 -5.97
N ASN A 80 10.86 -6.64 -4.71
CA ASN A 80 10.59 -5.46 -3.88
C ASN A 80 10.76 -4.14 -4.63
N GLU A 81 11.73 -4.08 -5.53
CA GLU A 81 12.01 -2.90 -6.34
C GLU A 81 10.88 -2.56 -7.33
N ILE A 82 10.25 -3.56 -7.97
CA ILE A 82 9.08 -3.33 -8.84
C ILE A 82 7.93 -2.73 -8.03
N ILE A 83 7.69 -3.25 -6.82
CA ILE A 83 6.63 -2.75 -5.94
C ILE A 83 6.91 -1.31 -5.54
N ASN A 84 8.14 -1.03 -5.07
CA ASN A 84 8.54 0.32 -4.67
C ASN A 84 8.46 1.32 -5.82
N LEU A 85 8.91 0.93 -7.02
CA LEU A 85 8.83 1.76 -8.22
C LEU A 85 7.38 2.01 -8.62
N ALA A 86 6.56 0.97 -8.70
CA ALA A 86 5.16 1.09 -9.10
C ALA A 86 4.35 1.96 -8.13
N PHE A 87 4.50 1.75 -6.82
CA PHE A 87 3.83 2.56 -5.81
C PHE A 87 4.39 3.98 -5.76
N GLY A 88 5.71 4.15 -5.85
CA GLY A 88 6.37 5.46 -5.87
C GLY A 88 5.90 6.31 -7.06
N ILE A 89 5.87 5.73 -8.26
CA ILE A 89 5.38 6.41 -9.47
C ILE A 89 3.88 6.68 -9.35
N SER A 90 3.07 5.68 -8.96
CA SER A 90 1.60 5.85 -8.89
C SER A 90 1.19 6.92 -7.88
N LEU A 91 1.74 6.86 -6.66
CA LEU A 91 1.47 7.86 -5.62
C LEU A 91 2.06 9.22 -5.99
N GLY A 92 3.24 9.24 -6.60
CA GLY A 92 3.87 10.45 -7.12
C GLY A 92 3.01 11.14 -8.16
N THR A 93 2.50 10.39 -9.14
CA THR A 93 1.58 10.91 -10.16
C THR A 93 0.30 11.44 -9.54
N VAL A 94 -0.33 10.71 -8.63
CA VAL A 94 -1.54 11.18 -7.93
C VAL A 94 -1.26 12.49 -7.17
N ALA A 95 -0.15 12.57 -6.45
CA ALA A 95 0.24 13.77 -5.72
C ALA A 95 0.45 14.97 -6.66
N VAL A 96 1.17 14.75 -7.78
CA VAL A 96 1.39 15.79 -8.80
C VAL A 96 0.07 16.22 -9.45
N THR A 97 -0.82 15.28 -9.80
CA THR A 97 -2.13 15.59 -10.37
C THR A 97 -2.96 16.45 -9.42
N ILE A 98 -2.99 16.14 -8.13
CA ILE A 98 -3.68 16.95 -7.13
C ILE A 98 -3.05 18.34 -7.04
N ALA A 99 -1.72 18.42 -6.92
CA ALA A 99 -1.00 19.70 -6.83
C ALA A 99 -1.27 20.61 -8.05
N LEU A 100 -1.20 20.06 -9.27
CA LEU A 100 -1.47 20.79 -10.50
C LEU A 100 -2.94 21.18 -10.63
N SER A 101 -3.88 20.32 -10.21
CA SER A 101 -5.31 20.63 -10.25
C SER A 101 -5.65 21.83 -9.35
N PHE A 102 -5.05 21.90 -8.17
CA PHE A 102 -5.18 23.06 -7.27
C PHE A 102 -4.44 24.29 -7.79
N GLY A 103 -3.23 24.13 -8.32
CA GLY A 103 -2.39 25.25 -8.77
C GLY A 103 -2.85 25.92 -10.07
N LEU A 104 -3.28 25.13 -11.07
CA LEU A 104 -3.62 25.63 -12.42
C LEU A 104 -5.10 25.95 -12.60
N GLY A 105 -6.01 25.23 -11.91
CA GLY A 105 -7.46 25.40 -12.08
C GLY A 105 -8.22 25.76 -10.80
N GLY A 106 -7.65 25.51 -9.62
CA GLY A 106 -8.29 25.72 -8.32
C GLY A 106 -7.74 26.88 -7.51
N ARG A 107 -6.97 27.80 -8.13
CA ARG A 107 -6.16 28.80 -7.40
C ARG A 107 -7.00 29.71 -6.51
N GLU A 108 -8.14 30.18 -6.99
CA GLU A 108 -9.06 31.02 -6.21
C GLU A 108 -9.65 30.26 -5.01
N ALA A 109 -10.06 28.99 -5.21
CA ALA A 109 -10.59 28.16 -4.13
C ALA A 109 -9.52 27.83 -3.06
N ALA A 110 -8.29 27.56 -3.51
CA ALA A 110 -7.14 27.35 -2.63
C ALA A 110 -6.80 28.62 -1.84
N GLY A 111 -6.85 29.79 -2.49
CA GLY A 111 -6.65 31.10 -1.86
C GLY A 111 -7.68 31.38 -0.77
N GLU A 112 -8.95 31.10 -1.02
CA GLU A 112 -10.02 31.27 -0.01
C GLU A 112 -9.86 30.33 1.18
N GLN A 113 -9.48 29.07 0.96
CA GLN A 113 -9.18 28.15 2.06
C GLN A 113 -7.97 28.60 2.86
N MET A 114 -6.92 29.08 2.19
CA MET A 114 -5.73 29.61 2.86
C MET A 114 -6.07 30.85 3.70
N ARG A 115 -6.87 31.77 3.16
CA ARG A 115 -7.36 32.95 3.89
C ARG A 115 -8.12 32.57 5.16
N LYS A 116 -9.04 31.60 5.08
CA LYS A 116 -9.77 31.08 6.25
C LYS A 116 -8.85 30.47 7.31
N ILE A 117 -7.79 29.79 6.88
CA ILE A 117 -6.78 29.22 7.78
C ILE A 117 -6.02 30.36 8.48
N LEU A 118 -5.49 31.32 7.72
CA LEU A 118 -4.78 32.48 8.26
C LEU A 118 -5.65 33.29 9.23
N ASP A 119 -6.93 33.53 8.90
CA ASP A 119 -7.86 34.26 9.77
C ASP A 119 -8.09 33.54 11.10
N LYS A 120 -8.13 32.19 11.10
CA LYS A 120 -8.19 31.42 12.36
C LYS A 120 -6.90 31.51 13.16
N PHE A 121 -5.74 31.56 12.51
CA PHE A 121 -4.46 31.71 13.18
C PHE A 121 -4.24 33.11 13.74
N ASN A 122 -4.68 34.15 13.02
CA ASN A 122 -4.55 35.55 13.40
C ASN A 122 -5.62 36.04 14.40
N LYS A 123 -6.69 35.27 14.64
CA LYS A 123 -7.70 35.55 15.68
C LYS A 123 -7.32 35.02 17.07
N LYS A 124 -6.06 34.62 17.26
CA LYS A 124 -5.42 34.47 18.57
C LYS A 124 -4.49 35.66 18.79
#